data_AF-A0A958QLP0-F1
#
_entry.id   AF-A0A958QLP0-F1
#
_cell.length_a   1.000
_cell.length_b   1.000
_cell.length_c   1.000
_cell.angle_alpha   90.00
_cell.angle_beta   90.00
_cell.angle_gamma   90.00
#
_symmetry.space_group_name_H-M   'P 1'
#
loop_
_entity.id
_entity.type
_entity.pdbx_description
1 polymer ?
#
loop_
_entity_poly.entity_id
_entity_poly.type
_entity_poly.pdbx_seq_one_letter_code
_entity_poly.pdbx_strand_id
1 'polypeptide(L)'
;MAKKETQNTKEQIFWAIFESVIQLEVIKGYGKWKITDLSRISKVSRPLIYYYFGKSKDEIIRTAVDYLGAEYFGLSESRLKMWASGQLTESVLISRHLSQKSPFTHVYYMTRRLQQNEIGKILRDYEKQFRSKIKLYFADLDEAGVDGMAGTLFGLVAYPGLTDDGVRKSIHFICKDLKLRGS
;
A
#
# COMPACT_ATOMS: atom_id res chain seq x y z
N MET A 1 19.35 9.32 21.44
CA MET A 1 19.56 9.58 20.00
C MET A 1 19.76 8.28 19.22
N ALA A 2 20.61 7.35 19.66
CA ALA A 2 20.87 6.06 18.99
C ALA A 2 19.63 5.23 18.58
N LYS A 3 18.58 5.13 19.43
CA LYS A 3 17.37 4.33 19.14
C LYS A 3 16.59 4.84 17.91
N LYS A 4 16.59 6.16 17.66
CA LYS A 4 15.89 6.78 16.53
C LYS A 4 16.66 6.58 15.22
N GLU A 5 17.99 6.65 15.27
CA GLU A 5 18.86 6.37 14.13
C GLU A 5 18.77 4.91 13.70
N THR A 6 18.83 3.96 14.65
CA THR A 6 18.69 2.53 14.33
C THR A 6 17.34 2.20 13.71
N GLN A 7 16.24 2.77 14.23
CA GLN A 7 14.90 2.57 13.67
C GLN A 7 14.82 3.06 12.21
N ASN A 8 15.40 4.23 11.94
CA ASN A 8 15.45 4.81 10.60
C ASN A 8 16.26 3.93 9.63
N THR A 9 17.41 3.39 10.06
CA THR A 9 18.20 2.47 9.24
C THR A 9 17.44 1.18 8.90
N LYS A 10 16.70 0.60 9.86
CA LYS A 10 15.89 -0.61 9.60
C LYS A 10 14.79 -0.34 8.57
N GLU A 11 14.09 0.78 8.71
CA GLU A 11 13.04 1.19 7.79
C GLU A 11 13.59 1.44 6.38
N GLN A 12 14.73 2.13 6.26
CA GLN A 12 15.40 2.36 4.98
C GLN A 12 15.80 1.05 4.29
N ILE A 13 16.35 0.08 5.04
CA ILE A 13 16.69 -1.24 4.51
C ILE A 13 15.45 -1.98 4.03
N PHE A 14 14.39 -2.02 4.85
CA PHE A 14 13.14 -2.66 4.48
C PHE A 14 12.57 -2.07 3.18
N TRP A 15 12.52 -0.75 3.09
CA TRP A 15 12.04 -0.04 1.90
C TRP A 15 12.87 -0.34 0.65
N ALA A 16 14.20 -0.33 0.77
CA ALA A 16 15.07 -0.62 -0.36
C ALA A 16 14.86 -2.05 -0.89
N ILE A 17 14.61 -3.02 0.00
CA ILE A 17 14.28 -4.40 -0.39
C ILE A 17 12.89 -4.44 -1.04
N PHE A 18 11.87 -3.88 -0.38
CA PHE A 18 10.49 -3.85 -0.87
C PHE A 18 10.41 -3.31 -2.30
N GLU A 19 10.94 -2.11 -2.52
CA GLU A 19 10.91 -1.44 -3.83
C GLU A 19 11.60 -2.29 -4.89
N SER A 20 12.76 -2.87 -4.56
CA SER A 20 13.53 -3.70 -5.48
C SER A 20 12.80 -5.01 -5.84
N VAL A 21 12.08 -5.62 -4.88
CA VAL A 21 11.24 -6.82 -5.15
C VAL A 21 10.14 -6.46 -6.15
N ILE A 22 9.38 -5.41 -5.87
CA ILE A 22 8.27 -4.97 -6.73
C ILE A 22 8.78 -4.60 -8.12
N GLN A 23 9.90 -3.85 -8.20
CA GLN A 23 10.54 -3.51 -9.47
C GLN A 23 10.94 -4.76 -10.27
N LEU A 24 11.59 -5.74 -9.63
CA LEU A 24 12.01 -6.97 -10.30
C LEU A 24 10.81 -7.80 -10.79
N GLU A 25 9.74 -7.85 -9.99
CA GLU A 25 8.52 -8.55 -10.34
C GLU A 25 7.76 -7.91 -11.52
N VAL A 26 7.88 -6.59 -11.69
CA VAL A 26 7.35 -5.88 -12.87
C VAL A 26 8.24 -6.10 -14.09
N ILE A 27 9.56 -5.92 -13.95
CA ILE A 27 10.49 -5.94 -15.09
C ILE A 27 10.74 -7.36 -15.61
N LYS A 28 11.00 -8.31 -14.71
CA LYS A 28 11.36 -9.69 -15.09
C LYS A 28 10.18 -10.65 -15.04
N GLY A 29 9.14 -10.31 -14.28
CA GLY A 29 7.98 -11.17 -14.05
C GLY A 29 8.14 -12.11 -12.85
N TYR A 30 7.03 -12.74 -12.48
CA TYR A 30 6.86 -13.50 -11.24
C TYR A 30 7.98 -14.53 -11.01
N GLY A 31 8.79 -14.29 -9.99
CA GLY A 31 9.85 -15.20 -9.56
C GLY A 31 11.02 -15.38 -10.55
N LYS A 32 11.04 -14.65 -11.67
CA LYS A 32 12.05 -14.82 -12.75
C LYS A 32 13.39 -14.12 -12.47
N TRP A 33 13.58 -13.58 -11.27
CA TRP A 33 14.82 -12.98 -10.80
C TRP A 33 15.56 -13.89 -9.81
N LYS A 34 16.87 -13.65 -9.62
CA LYS A 34 17.68 -14.37 -8.64
C LYS A 34 17.90 -13.51 -7.39
N ILE A 35 18.14 -14.12 -6.23
CA ILE A 35 18.43 -13.36 -4.99
C ILE A 35 19.64 -12.42 -5.15
N THR A 36 20.58 -12.75 -6.04
CA THR A 36 21.69 -11.87 -6.45
C THR A 36 21.23 -10.59 -7.14
N ASP A 37 20.17 -10.65 -7.93
CA ASP A 37 19.60 -9.47 -8.56
C ASP A 37 19.01 -8.55 -7.49
N LEU A 38 18.23 -9.10 -6.58
CA LEU A 38 17.62 -8.35 -5.48
C LEU A 38 18.67 -7.70 -4.59
N SER A 39 19.70 -8.45 -4.20
CA SER A 39 20.81 -7.92 -3.39
C SER A 39 21.56 -6.79 -4.10
N ARG A 40 21.79 -6.93 -5.42
CA ARG A 40 22.47 -5.90 -6.23
C ARG A 40 21.64 -4.62 -6.37
N ILE A 41 20.34 -4.74 -6.66
CA ILE A 41 19.46 -3.59 -6.90
C ILE A 41 19.17 -2.85 -5.59
N SER A 42 18.82 -3.59 -4.53
CA SER A 42 18.55 -3.00 -3.21
C SER A 42 19.80 -2.50 -2.51
N LYS A 43 20.99 -2.93 -2.95
CA LYS A 43 22.27 -2.74 -2.25
C LYS A 43 22.26 -3.30 -0.82
N VAL A 44 21.43 -4.32 -0.58
CA VAL A 44 21.32 -5.01 0.72
C VAL A 44 21.89 -6.42 0.62
N SER A 45 22.59 -6.87 1.66
CA SER A 45 23.15 -8.22 1.71
C SER A 45 22.05 -9.30 1.77
N ARG A 46 22.32 -10.49 1.23
CA ARG A 46 21.36 -11.61 1.28
C ARG A 46 20.90 -11.98 2.70
N PRO A 47 21.78 -12.02 3.73
CA PRO A 47 21.32 -12.31 5.10
C PRO A 47 20.29 -11.30 5.61
N LEU A 48 20.46 -10.00 5.31
CA LEU A 48 19.50 -8.98 5.70
C LEU A 48 18.19 -9.09 4.92
N ILE A 49 18.25 -9.41 3.62
CA ILE A 49 17.04 -9.70 2.84
C ILE A 49 16.25 -10.83 3.51
N TYR A 50 16.92 -11.94 3.85
CA TYR A 50 16.26 -13.08 4.48
C TYR A 50 15.71 -12.77 5.86
N TYR A 51 16.40 -11.91 6.62
CA TYR A 51 15.93 -11.45 7.92
C TYR A 51 14.62 -10.66 7.84
N TYR A 52 14.47 -9.77 6.84
CA TYR A 52 13.30 -8.91 6.72
C TYR A 52 12.14 -9.53 5.94
N PHE A 53 12.42 -10.34 4.91
CA PHE A 53 11.43 -10.79 3.93
C PHE A 53 11.25 -12.31 3.85
N GLY A 54 12.02 -13.09 4.61
CA GLY A 54 11.94 -14.55 4.60
C GLY A 54 13.03 -15.22 3.77
N LYS A 55 13.18 -16.53 3.95
CA LYS A 55 14.33 -17.32 3.48
C LYS A 55 14.15 -17.83 2.05
N SER A 56 12.92 -17.89 1.56
CA SER A 56 12.60 -18.33 0.19
C SER A 56 12.16 -17.17 -0.68
N LYS A 57 12.26 -17.34 -2.01
CA LYS A 57 11.81 -16.31 -2.96
C LYS A 57 10.31 -16.05 -2.85
N ASP A 58 9.53 -17.10 -2.66
CA ASP A 58 8.08 -16.99 -2.51
C ASP A 58 7.70 -16.26 -1.22
N GLU A 59 8.39 -16.54 -0.10
CA GLU A 59 8.22 -15.77 1.14
C GLU A 59 8.54 -14.28 0.94
N ILE A 60 9.61 -13.97 0.20
CA ILE A 60 10.00 -12.59 -0.08
C ILE A 60 8.95 -11.86 -0.91
N ILE A 61 8.47 -12.49 -1.98
CA ILE A 61 7.42 -11.92 -2.83
C ILE A 61 6.14 -11.75 -2.02
N ARG A 62 5.73 -12.76 -1.26
CA ARG A 62 4.52 -12.72 -0.43
C ARG A 62 4.59 -11.61 0.61
N THR A 63 5.71 -11.48 1.32
CA THR A 63 5.91 -10.39 2.30
C THR A 63 5.81 -9.02 1.64
N ALA A 64 6.39 -8.85 0.45
CA ALA A 64 6.27 -7.60 -0.29
C ALA A 64 4.83 -7.31 -0.74
N VAL A 65 4.09 -8.34 -1.19
CA VAL A 65 2.68 -8.21 -1.61
C VAL A 65 1.77 -7.90 -0.42
N ASP A 66 1.99 -8.54 0.72
CA ASP A 66 1.23 -8.28 1.95
C ASP A 66 1.47 -6.85 2.44
N TYR A 67 2.72 -6.39 2.45
CA TYR A 67 3.05 -5.01 2.77
C TYR A 67 2.41 -4.02 1.79
N LEU A 68 2.50 -4.31 0.48
CA LEU A 68 1.85 -3.50 -0.55
C LEU A 68 0.35 -3.40 -0.29
N GLY A 69 -0.36 -4.52 -0.14
CA GLY A 69 -1.81 -4.51 0.09
C GLY A 69 -2.19 -3.74 1.34
N ALA A 70 -1.49 -3.96 2.45
CA ALA A 70 -1.76 -3.28 3.71
C ALA A 70 -1.56 -1.76 3.61
N GLU A 71 -0.45 -1.30 3.04
CA GLU A 71 -0.13 0.13 3.00
C GLU A 71 -0.88 0.87 1.89
N TYR A 72 -1.09 0.23 0.74
CA TYR A 72 -1.81 0.83 -0.39
C TYR A 72 -3.28 1.11 -0.04
N PHE A 73 -3.91 0.21 0.72
CA PHE A 73 -5.29 0.37 1.19
C PHE A 73 -5.40 0.96 2.61
N GLY A 74 -4.28 1.24 3.27
CA GLY A 74 -4.25 1.80 4.63
C GLY A 74 -4.94 0.92 5.67
N LEU A 75 -4.55 -0.35 5.73
CA LEU A 75 -5.15 -1.39 6.58
C LEU A 75 -4.27 -1.77 7.79
N SER A 76 -3.08 -1.19 7.93
CA SER A 76 -2.28 -1.38 9.14
C SER A 76 -2.95 -0.72 10.36
N GLU A 77 -2.67 -1.23 11.56
CA GLU A 77 -3.35 -0.83 12.80
C GLU A 77 -3.28 0.69 13.07
N SER A 78 -2.13 1.30 12.80
CA SER A 78 -1.94 2.75 12.89
C SER A 78 -2.90 3.51 11.98
N ARG A 79 -3.15 2.99 10.78
CA ARG A 79 -4.02 3.58 9.75
C ARG A 79 -5.49 3.47 10.15
N LEU A 80 -5.88 2.33 10.72
CA LEU A 80 -7.22 2.15 11.28
C LEU A 80 -7.49 3.13 12.43
N LYS A 81 -6.50 3.34 13.31
CA LYS A 81 -6.58 4.37 14.37
C LYS A 81 -6.74 5.78 13.80
N MET A 82 -6.01 6.12 12.73
CA MET A 82 -6.17 7.41 12.04
C MET A 82 -7.59 7.61 11.49
N TRP A 83 -8.20 6.56 10.93
CA TRP A 83 -9.60 6.67 10.45
C TRP A 83 -10.58 6.86 11.61
N ALA A 84 -10.38 6.13 12.71
CA ALA A 84 -11.21 6.28 13.92
C ALA A 84 -11.10 7.67 14.57
N SER A 85 -9.98 8.36 14.42
CA SER A 85 -9.77 9.72 14.92
C SER A 85 -10.10 10.82 13.91
N GLY A 86 -10.72 10.49 12.77
CA GLY A 86 -11.08 11.48 11.73
C GLY A 86 -9.91 11.96 10.86
N GLN A 87 -8.71 11.37 11.01
CA GLN A 87 -7.50 11.71 10.24
C GLN A 87 -7.46 10.99 8.89
N LEU A 88 -8.60 10.96 8.18
CA LEU A 88 -8.74 10.29 6.88
C LEU A 88 -7.79 10.90 5.84
N THR A 89 -7.62 12.23 5.87
CA THR A 89 -6.77 12.95 4.92
C THR A 89 -5.31 12.55 5.02
N GLU A 90 -4.74 12.66 6.22
CA GLU A 90 -3.39 12.21 6.53
C GLU A 90 -3.27 10.72 6.26
N SER A 91 -4.37 9.98 6.45
CA SER A 91 -4.39 8.59 6.08
C SER A 91 -4.11 8.47 4.59
N VAL A 92 -5.01 8.90 3.71
CA VAL A 92 -4.88 8.76 2.25
C VAL A 92 -3.54 9.28 1.72
N LEU A 93 -3.02 10.40 2.25
CA LEU A 93 -1.73 10.96 1.85
C LEU A 93 -0.54 10.00 2.04
N ILE A 94 -0.49 9.24 3.14
CA ILE A 94 0.59 8.25 3.35
C ILE A 94 0.56 7.16 2.27
N SER A 95 -0.63 6.63 1.94
CA SER A 95 -0.77 5.63 0.86
C SER A 95 -0.39 6.23 -0.50
N ARG A 96 -0.76 7.49 -0.74
CA ARG A 96 -0.35 8.25 -1.94
C ARG A 96 1.17 8.40 -2.02
N HIS A 97 1.83 8.81 -0.95
CA HIS A 97 3.28 9.01 -0.92
C HIS A 97 4.03 7.70 -1.14
N LEU A 98 3.50 6.56 -0.68
CA LEU A 98 4.00 5.23 -1.06
C LEU A 98 3.90 5.02 -2.59
N SER A 99 2.74 5.30 -3.19
CA SER A 99 2.54 5.14 -4.64
C SER A 99 3.46 6.06 -5.47
N GLN A 100 3.75 7.26 -4.98
CA GLN A 100 4.65 8.22 -5.63
C GLN A 100 6.12 7.83 -5.47
N LYS A 101 6.52 7.36 -4.28
CA LYS A 101 7.90 6.96 -3.99
C LYS A 101 8.31 5.71 -4.77
N SER A 102 7.37 4.78 -5.01
CA SER A 102 7.63 3.57 -5.79
C SER A 102 6.59 3.40 -6.91
N PRO A 103 6.83 3.99 -8.10
CA PRO A 103 5.88 3.91 -9.22
C PRO A 103 5.55 2.48 -9.67
N PHE A 104 6.47 1.54 -9.43
CA PHE A 104 6.26 0.12 -9.74
C PHE A 104 5.15 -0.51 -8.89
N THR A 105 4.81 0.04 -7.73
CA THR A 105 3.75 -0.51 -6.87
C THR A 105 2.38 -0.47 -7.52
N HIS A 106 2.03 0.67 -8.14
CA HIS A 106 0.79 0.80 -8.88
C HIS A 106 0.75 -0.13 -10.10
N VAL A 107 1.84 -0.18 -10.88
CA VAL A 107 1.95 -1.06 -12.05
C VAL A 107 1.82 -2.53 -11.64
N TYR A 108 2.50 -2.94 -10.57
CA TYR A 108 2.43 -4.28 -10.04
C TYR A 108 1.00 -4.62 -9.60
N TYR A 109 0.37 -3.77 -8.81
CA TYR A 109 -1.01 -3.98 -8.38
C TYR A 109 -1.96 -4.17 -9.58
N MET A 110 -1.94 -3.25 -10.55
CA MET A 110 -2.85 -3.29 -11.70
C MET A 110 -2.66 -4.54 -12.56
N THR A 111 -1.43 -4.99 -12.75
CA THR A 111 -1.12 -6.17 -13.59
C THR A 111 -1.33 -7.50 -12.88
N ARG A 112 -1.31 -7.53 -11.54
CA ARG A 112 -1.38 -8.77 -10.74
C ARG A 112 -2.76 -9.03 -10.15
N ARG A 113 -3.54 -7.99 -9.80
CA ARG A 113 -4.81 -8.14 -9.05
C ARG A 113 -5.84 -9.06 -9.72
N LEU A 114 -5.85 -9.15 -11.06
CA LEU A 114 -6.80 -9.96 -11.81
C LEU A 114 -6.32 -11.39 -12.08
N GLN A 115 -5.08 -11.73 -11.71
CA GLN A 115 -4.54 -13.06 -11.96
C GLN A 115 -5.24 -14.10 -11.08
N GLN A 116 -5.51 -15.28 -11.65
CA GLN A 116 -6.11 -16.41 -10.94
C GLN A 116 -5.04 -17.26 -10.26
N ASN A 117 -4.23 -16.62 -9.43
CA ASN A 117 -3.16 -17.25 -8.64
C ASN A 117 -3.17 -16.70 -7.20
N GLU A 118 -2.26 -17.20 -6.37
CA GLU A 118 -2.16 -16.81 -4.95
C GLU A 118 -1.95 -15.30 -4.77
N ILE A 119 -1.07 -14.68 -5.56
CA ILE A 119 -0.81 -13.23 -5.50
C ILE A 119 -2.06 -12.42 -5.82
N GLY A 120 -2.74 -12.75 -6.92
CA GLY A 120 -3.99 -12.09 -7.28
C GLY A 120 -5.07 -12.28 -6.20
N LYS A 121 -5.13 -13.46 -5.58
CA LYS A 121 -6.04 -13.73 -4.47
C LYS A 121 -5.72 -12.84 -3.26
N ILE A 122 -4.45 -12.73 -2.85
CA ILE A 122 -4.01 -11.89 -1.73
C ILE A 122 -4.44 -10.43 -1.95
N LEU A 123 -4.14 -9.87 -3.13
CA LEU A 123 -4.52 -8.49 -3.46
C LEU A 123 -6.03 -8.26 -3.40
N ARG A 124 -6.83 -9.18 -3.96
CA ARG A 124 -8.30 -9.11 -3.89
C ARG A 124 -8.83 -9.27 -2.47
N ASP A 125 -8.16 -10.03 -1.62
CA ASP A 125 -8.55 -10.15 -0.21
C ASP A 125 -8.26 -8.85 0.57
N TYR A 126 -7.20 -8.10 0.22
CA TYR A 126 -6.98 -6.75 0.73
C TYR A 126 -8.02 -5.74 0.20
N GLU A 127 -8.44 -5.83 -1.06
CA GLU A 127 -9.52 -5.00 -1.60
C GLU A 127 -10.85 -5.23 -0.87
N LYS A 128 -11.18 -6.50 -0.56
CA LYS A 128 -12.35 -6.81 0.26
C LYS A 128 -12.25 -6.19 1.64
N GLN A 129 -11.10 -6.31 2.31
CA GLN A 129 -10.87 -5.66 3.60
C GLN A 129 -10.99 -4.14 3.52
N PHE A 130 -10.52 -3.53 2.43
CA PHE A 130 -10.68 -2.11 2.18
C PHE A 130 -12.16 -1.71 2.04
N ARG A 131 -12.95 -2.47 1.27
CA ARG A 131 -14.42 -2.27 1.18
C ARG A 131 -15.10 -2.44 2.54
N SER A 132 -14.71 -3.45 3.33
CA SER A 132 -15.21 -3.64 4.69
C SER A 132 -14.87 -2.47 5.61
N LYS A 133 -13.64 -1.93 5.52
CA LYS A 133 -13.25 -0.72 6.24
C LYS A 133 -14.12 0.47 5.83
N ILE A 134 -14.34 0.69 4.55
CA ILE A 134 -15.22 1.78 4.07
C ILE A 134 -16.62 1.63 4.68
N LYS A 135 -17.21 0.43 4.60
CA LYS A 135 -18.55 0.16 5.16
C LYS A 135 -18.62 0.40 6.67
N LEU A 136 -17.52 0.13 7.40
CA LEU A 136 -17.44 0.39 8.84
C LEU A 136 -17.50 1.89 9.17
N TYR A 137 -16.77 2.73 8.43
CA TYR A 137 -16.68 4.18 8.71
C TYR A 137 -17.74 5.02 7.99
N PHE A 138 -18.38 4.45 6.96
CA PHE A 138 -19.44 5.06 6.17
C PHE A 138 -20.65 4.12 6.11
N ALA A 139 -21.25 3.86 7.27
CA ALA A 139 -22.29 2.82 7.46
C ALA A 139 -23.57 3.05 6.65
N ASP A 140 -23.85 4.29 6.24
CA ASP A 140 -25.04 4.67 5.47
C ASP A 140 -24.89 4.40 3.96
N LEU A 141 -23.71 3.99 3.50
CA LEU A 141 -23.49 3.65 2.09
C LEU A 141 -24.06 2.27 1.76
N ASP A 142 -24.82 2.20 0.65
CA ASP A 142 -25.14 0.94 -0.01
C ASP A 142 -23.91 0.38 -0.75
N GLU A 143 -24.04 -0.80 -1.38
CA GLU A 143 -22.90 -1.43 -2.06
C GLU A 143 -22.36 -0.57 -3.22
N ALA A 144 -23.23 0.14 -3.94
CA ALA A 144 -22.81 1.06 -5.01
C ALA A 144 -22.05 2.27 -4.44
N GLY A 145 -22.49 2.80 -3.30
CA GLY A 145 -21.80 3.85 -2.57
C GLY A 145 -20.44 3.41 -2.04
N VAL A 146 -20.34 2.18 -1.52
CA VAL A 146 -19.04 1.59 -1.10
C VAL A 146 -18.10 1.45 -2.29
N ASP A 147 -18.59 0.99 -3.45
CA ASP A 147 -17.79 0.88 -4.67
C ASP A 147 -17.35 2.25 -5.19
N GLY A 148 -18.25 3.23 -5.18
CA GLY A 148 -17.93 4.62 -5.53
C GLY A 148 -16.85 5.19 -4.62
N MET A 149 -17.00 5.06 -3.30
CA MET A 149 -16.02 5.50 -2.32
C MET A 149 -14.68 4.79 -2.47
N ALA A 150 -14.69 3.47 -2.67
CA ALA A 150 -13.48 2.69 -2.91
C ALA A 150 -12.73 3.18 -4.15
N GLY A 151 -13.46 3.39 -5.26
CA GLY A 151 -12.93 3.94 -6.50
C GLY A 151 -12.37 5.35 -6.32
N THR A 152 -13.09 6.23 -5.62
CA THR A 152 -12.65 7.60 -5.34
C THR A 152 -11.37 7.61 -4.52
N LEU A 153 -11.33 6.93 -3.37
CA LEU A 153 -10.15 6.90 -2.51
C LEU A 153 -8.94 6.27 -3.20
N PHE A 154 -9.16 5.19 -3.97
CA PHE A 154 -8.12 4.60 -4.80
C PHE A 154 -7.61 5.61 -5.84
N GLY A 155 -8.49 6.35 -6.50
CA GLY A 155 -8.13 7.42 -7.43
C GLY A 155 -7.29 8.52 -6.78
N LEU A 156 -7.59 8.92 -5.54
CA LEU A 156 -6.79 9.91 -4.80
C LEU A 156 -5.37 9.41 -4.50
N VAL A 157 -5.19 8.10 -4.31
CA VAL A 157 -3.88 7.47 -4.12
C VAL A 157 -3.13 7.35 -5.45
N ALA A 158 -3.80 6.88 -6.49
CA ALA A 158 -3.17 6.45 -7.74
C ALA A 158 -2.97 7.56 -8.78
N TYR A 159 -3.77 8.64 -8.78
CA TYR A 159 -3.70 9.66 -9.82
C TYR A 159 -2.39 10.46 -9.73
N PRO A 160 -1.48 10.40 -10.71
CA PRO A 160 -0.15 10.97 -10.58
C PRO A 160 -0.16 12.50 -10.52
N GLY A 161 -1.10 13.15 -11.21
CA GLY A 161 -1.19 14.62 -11.29
C GLY A 161 -1.86 15.31 -10.11
N LEU A 162 -2.34 14.58 -9.10
CA LEU A 162 -2.98 15.19 -7.94
C LEU A 162 -1.94 15.82 -7.00
N THR A 163 -2.19 17.04 -6.53
CA THR A 163 -1.40 17.61 -5.44
C THR A 163 -1.94 17.14 -4.09
N ASP A 164 -1.12 17.24 -3.04
CA ASP A 164 -1.59 16.96 -1.67
C ASP A 164 -2.77 17.86 -1.30
N ASP A 165 -2.75 19.14 -1.65
CA ASP A 165 -3.89 20.06 -1.49
C ASP A 165 -5.14 19.59 -2.27
N GLY A 166 -4.95 19.02 -3.45
CA GLY A 166 -6.02 18.38 -4.21
C GLY A 166 -6.67 17.23 -3.43
N VAL A 167 -5.85 16.35 -2.84
CA VAL A 167 -6.33 15.26 -1.96
C VAL A 167 -7.11 15.82 -0.76
N ARG A 168 -6.55 16.81 -0.07
CA ARG A 168 -7.19 17.45 1.10
C ARG A 168 -8.57 18.02 0.74
N LYS A 169 -8.66 18.76 -0.37
CA LYS A 169 -9.92 19.34 -0.86
C LYS A 169 -10.93 18.26 -1.26
N SER A 170 -10.50 17.22 -1.99
CA SER A 170 -11.37 16.11 -2.36
C SER A 170 -11.96 15.39 -1.14
N ILE A 171 -11.13 15.10 -0.14
CA ILE A 171 -11.60 14.45 1.09
C ILE A 171 -12.54 15.37 1.88
N HIS A 172 -12.23 16.66 1.96
CA HIS A 172 -13.14 17.64 2.56
C HIS A 172 -14.53 17.64 1.91
N PHE A 173 -14.61 17.62 0.58
CA PHE A 173 -15.89 17.54 -0.14
C PHE A 173 -16.63 16.23 0.13
N ILE A 174 -15.93 15.09 0.11
CA ILE A 174 -16.49 13.77 0.44
C ILE A 174 -17.10 13.78 1.86
N CYS A 175 -16.35 14.25 2.85
CA CYS A 175 -16.82 14.28 4.24
C CYS A 175 -18.01 15.22 4.42
N LYS A 176 -18.03 16.36 3.72
CA LYS A 176 -19.10 17.34 3.77
C LYS A 176 -20.41 16.79 3.20
N ASP A 177 -20.36 16.17 2.02
CA ASP A 177 -21.55 15.61 1.36
C ASP A 177 -22.11 14.39 2.10
N LEU A 178 -21.24 13.56 2.67
CA LEU A 178 -21.65 12.39 3.44
C LEU A 178 -22.05 12.69 4.89
N LYS A 179 -22.11 13.98 5.27
CA LYS A 179 -22.38 14.43 6.65
C LYS A 179 -21.62 13.60 7.68
N LEU A 180 -20.34 13.32 7.42
CA LEU A 180 -19.52 12.58 8.37
C LEU A 180 -19.54 13.34 9.70
N ARG A 181 -20.11 12.69 10.73
CA ARG A 181 -20.24 13.26 12.07
C ARG A 181 -18.85 13.52 12.62
N GLY A 182 -18.50 14.80 12.79
CA GLY A 182 -17.37 15.25 13.62
C GLY A 182 -16.07 15.48 12.85
N SER A 183 -15.94 16.69 12.31
CA SER A 183 -14.65 17.41 12.24
C SER A 183 -14.80 18.69 13.03
#